data_AF-A0A1V5QFQ7-F1
#
_entry.id   AF-A0A1V5QFQ7-F1
#
_cell.length_a   1.000
_cell.length_b   1.000
_cell.length_c   1.000
_cell.angle_alpha   90.00
_cell.angle_beta   90.00
_cell.angle_gamma   90.00
#
_symmetry.space_group_name_H-M   'P 1'
#
loop_
_entity.id
_entity.type
_entity.pdbx_description
1 polymer ?
#
loop_
_entity_poly.entity_id
_entity_poly.type
_entity_poly.pdbx_seq_one_letter_code
_entity_poly.pdbx_strand_id
1 'polypeptide(L)'
;MKNAIPPGAMNMHEEERRKVASRRDAFWHIAFWQLMAFLFLLCFVWAVELLDLPAWAFGTEPAPFSLYRVCLLSAGVIAAGVAAIGYTYEQQRALLRKLLETCMYCHRVKTPDETWEHVELYFIKHYPVPMKRGCCPDCEKMLAEVGEESVPASSAVSGRSH
;
A
#
# COMPACT_ATOMS: atom_id res chain seq x y z
N MET A 1 23.06 -40.63 -20.17
CA MET A 1 21.80 -40.32 -19.46
C MET A 1 22.01 -39.03 -18.67
N LYS A 2 21.57 -37.89 -19.23
CA LYS A 2 21.59 -36.59 -18.55
C LYS A 2 20.17 -36.35 -18.02
N ASN A 3 20.01 -36.37 -16.71
CA ASN A 3 18.74 -36.07 -16.07
C ASN A 3 18.47 -34.57 -16.25
N ALA A 4 17.41 -34.25 -17.00
CA ALA A 4 16.91 -32.90 -17.13
C ALA A 4 16.18 -32.51 -15.85
N ILE A 5 16.65 -31.44 -15.19
CA ILE A 5 16.00 -30.79 -14.06
C ILE A 5 14.82 -29.98 -14.64
N PRO A 6 13.57 -30.18 -14.20
CA PRO A 6 12.45 -29.39 -14.70
C PRO A 6 12.55 -27.92 -14.22
N PRO A 7 12.35 -26.93 -15.11
CA PRO A 7 12.35 -25.53 -14.74
C PRO A 7 10.98 -25.19 -14.16
N GLY A 8 10.84 -25.13 -12.84
CA GLY A 8 9.53 -24.79 -12.27
C GLY A 8 9.35 -24.84 -10.77
N ALA A 9 10.37 -25.12 -9.97
CA ALA A 9 10.29 -24.97 -8.51
C ALA A 9 10.79 -23.58 -8.12
N MET A 10 10.04 -22.52 -8.49
CA MET A 10 10.27 -21.20 -7.90
C MET A 10 9.80 -21.27 -6.45
N ASN A 11 10.75 -21.26 -5.53
CA ASN A 11 10.47 -21.44 -4.11
C ASN A 11 9.63 -20.28 -3.59
N MET A 12 8.48 -20.57 -2.96
CA MET A 12 7.57 -19.59 -2.37
C MET A 12 8.29 -18.56 -1.47
N HIS A 13 9.37 -18.96 -0.80
CA HIS A 13 10.23 -18.08 0.01
C HIS A 13 11.01 -17.02 -0.78
N GLU A 14 11.29 -17.27 -2.06
CA GLU A 14 12.05 -16.36 -2.93
C GLU A 14 11.14 -15.25 -3.48
N GLU A 15 9.88 -15.59 -3.73
CA GLU A 15 8.84 -14.63 -4.12
C GLU A 15 8.48 -13.66 -2.96
N GLU A 16 8.42 -14.16 -1.72
CA GLU A 16 8.24 -13.32 -0.53
C GLU A 16 9.41 -12.36 -0.32
N ARG A 17 10.66 -12.82 -0.45
CA ARG A 17 11.85 -11.94 -0.33
C ARG A 17 11.86 -10.83 -1.39
N ARG A 18 11.46 -11.14 -2.63
CA ARG A 18 11.31 -10.11 -3.69
C ARG A 18 10.24 -9.08 -3.37
N LYS A 19 9.09 -9.50 -2.84
CA LYS A 19 7.99 -8.58 -2.43
C LYS A 19 8.43 -7.67 -1.28
N VAL A 20 9.18 -8.19 -0.31
CA VAL A 20 9.73 -7.42 0.81
C VAL A 20 10.80 -6.42 0.35
N ALA A 21 11.68 -6.83 -0.57
CA ALA A 21 12.67 -5.94 -1.17
C ALA A 21 12.01 -4.80 -1.95
N SER A 22 11.06 -5.12 -2.84
CA SER A 22 10.34 -4.13 -3.65
C SER A 22 9.60 -3.07 -2.82
N ARG A 23 8.98 -3.45 -1.69
CA ARG A 23 8.35 -2.49 -0.77
C ARG A 23 9.38 -1.56 -0.14
N ARG A 24 10.52 -2.10 0.29
CA ARG A 24 11.62 -1.31 0.88
C ARG A 24 12.18 -0.30 -0.11
N ASP A 25 12.33 -0.70 -1.36
CA ASP A 25 12.83 0.16 -2.44
C ASP A 25 11.86 1.31 -2.73
N ALA A 26 10.56 1.03 -2.80
CA ALA A 26 9.54 2.06 -3.00
C ALA A 26 9.52 3.10 -1.87
N PHE A 27 9.61 2.66 -0.61
CA PHE A 27 9.70 3.58 0.53
C PHE A 27 11.00 4.38 0.54
N TRP A 28 12.12 3.75 0.16
CA TRP A 28 13.43 4.41 0.11
C TRP A 28 13.48 5.52 -0.95
N HIS A 29 12.87 5.30 -2.13
CA HIS A 29 12.78 6.33 -3.16
C HIS A 29 11.99 7.56 -2.68
N ILE A 30 10.86 7.38 -1.99
CA ILE A 30 10.08 8.49 -1.45
C ILE A 30 10.90 9.28 -0.41
N ALA A 31 11.53 8.57 0.53
CA ALA A 31 12.36 9.20 1.56
C ALA A 31 13.55 9.96 0.96
N PHE A 32 14.19 9.42 -0.08
CA PHE A 32 15.31 10.05 -0.77
C PHE A 32 14.90 11.37 -1.44
N TRP A 33 13.80 11.38 -2.19
CA TRP A 33 13.31 12.60 -2.84
C TRP A 33 12.89 13.66 -1.83
N GLN A 34 12.26 13.25 -0.72
CA GLN A 34 11.88 14.14 0.37
C GLN A 34 13.12 14.79 1.01
N LEU A 35 14.17 14.01 1.30
CA LEU A 35 15.43 14.50 1.84
C LEU A 35 16.12 15.48 0.87
N MET A 36 16.17 15.13 -0.42
CA MET A 36 16.73 15.99 -1.46
C MET A 36 16.01 17.33 -1.54
N ALA A 37 14.68 17.37 -1.41
CA ALA A 37 13.92 18.61 -1.41
C ALA A 37 14.29 19.53 -0.22
N PHE A 38 14.40 18.97 1.00
CA PHE A 38 14.80 19.74 2.18
C PHE A 38 16.25 20.20 2.12
N LEU A 39 17.16 19.38 1.60
CA LEU A 39 18.55 19.77 1.35
C LEU A 39 18.65 20.90 0.32
N PHE A 40 17.87 20.82 -0.76
CA PHE A 40 17.81 21.89 -1.75
C PHE A 40 17.30 23.20 -1.15
N LEU A 41 16.22 23.15 -0.35
CA LEU A 41 15.71 24.32 0.37
C LEU A 41 16.75 24.89 1.34
N LEU A 42 17.46 24.04 2.09
CA LEU A 42 18.52 24.48 2.99
C LEU A 42 19.66 25.16 2.21
N CYS A 43 20.14 24.53 1.14
CA CYS A 43 21.15 25.14 0.26
C CYS A 43 20.67 26.46 -0.35
N PHE A 44 19.39 26.57 -0.72
CA PHE A 44 18.81 27.80 -1.24
C PHE A 44 18.80 28.92 -0.18
N VAL A 45 18.41 28.63 1.07
CA VAL A 45 18.49 29.60 2.18
C VAL A 45 19.92 30.12 2.36
N TRP A 46 20.90 29.21 2.34
CA TRP A 46 22.31 29.58 2.44
C TRP A 46 22.81 30.37 1.23
N ALA A 47 22.40 30.00 0.01
CA ALA A 47 22.77 30.70 -1.21
C ALA A 47 22.20 32.13 -1.24
N VAL A 48 20.96 32.31 -0.79
CA VAL A 48 20.31 33.64 -0.72
C VAL A 48 21.07 34.57 0.22
N GLU A 49 21.53 34.09 1.37
CA GLU A 49 22.30 34.91 2.31
C GLU A 49 23.76 35.12 1.84
N LEU A 50 24.43 34.08 1.34
CA LEU A 50 25.84 34.17 0.92
C LEU A 50 26.04 35.05 -0.31
N LEU A 51 25.10 35.02 -1.25
CA LEU A 51 25.17 35.80 -2.49
C LEU A 51 24.51 37.17 -2.34
N ASP A 52 23.90 37.46 -1.18
CA ASP A 52 23.03 38.61 -0.93
C ASP A 52 22.11 38.86 -2.14
N LEU A 53 21.51 37.76 -2.63
CA LEU A 53 20.67 37.71 -3.83
C LEU A 53 19.57 38.78 -3.85
N PRO A 54 18.94 39.18 -2.72
CA PRO A 54 18.00 40.29 -2.69
C PRO A 54 18.65 41.63 -3.05
N ALA A 55 19.84 41.91 -2.53
CA ALA A 55 20.57 43.13 -2.84
C ALA A 55 21.01 43.14 -4.31
N TRP A 56 21.45 42.00 -4.84
CA TRP A 56 21.80 41.86 -6.26
C TRP A 56 20.57 41.96 -7.19
N ALA A 57 19.44 41.36 -6.82
CA ALA A 57 18.24 41.31 -7.66
C ALA A 57 17.36 42.56 -7.58
N PHE A 58 17.29 43.22 -6.42
CA PHE A 58 16.43 44.39 -6.17
C PHE A 58 17.21 45.70 -6.01
N GLY A 59 18.54 45.67 -6.05
CA GLY A 59 19.39 46.86 -5.99
C GLY A 59 19.32 47.61 -4.67
N THR A 60 18.92 46.95 -3.59
CA THR A 60 18.84 47.53 -2.24
C THR A 60 20.20 47.60 -1.58
N GLU A 61 20.32 48.38 -0.49
CA GLU A 61 21.56 48.47 0.28
C GLU A 61 22.04 47.08 0.74
N PRO A 62 23.35 46.77 0.63
CA PRO A 62 23.90 45.47 1.01
C PRO A 62 23.69 45.24 2.50
N ALA A 63 23.04 44.15 2.85
CA ALA A 63 22.72 43.84 4.23
C ALA A 63 23.92 43.18 4.90
N PRO A 64 24.20 43.47 6.18
CA PRO A 64 25.26 42.77 6.89
C PRO A 64 24.88 41.30 7.08
N PHE A 65 25.88 40.42 6.94
CA PHE A 65 25.72 38.98 7.16
C PHE A 65 25.15 38.71 8.55
N SER A 66 23.95 38.12 8.62
CA SER A 66 23.21 37.95 9.85
C SER A 66 23.03 36.46 10.20
N LEU A 67 23.97 35.93 10.98
CA LEU A 67 23.94 34.53 11.46
C LEU A 67 22.59 34.14 12.08
N TYR A 68 21.96 35.06 12.81
CA TYR A 68 20.68 34.82 13.45
C TYR A 68 19.55 34.50 12.44
N ARG A 69 19.49 35.24 11.33
CA ARG A 69 18.47 35.04 10.28
C ARG A 69 18.64 33.69 9.59
N VAL A 70 19.88 33.32 9.26
CA VAL A 70 20.21 32.02 8.65
C VAL A 70 19.89 30.87 9.59
N CYS A 71 20.26 30.97 10.87
CA CYS A 71 19.96 29.97 11.87
C CYS A 71 18.45 29.78 12.07
N LEU A 72 17.68 30.88 12.12
CA LEU A 72 16.23 30.82 12.32
C LEU A 72 15.50 30.24 11.09
N LEU A 73 15.90 30.64 9.87
CA LEU A 73 15.33 30.10 8.64
C LEU A 73 15.66 28.62 8.45
N SER A 74 16.92 28.22 8.68
CA SER A 74 17.32 26.82 8.59
C SER A 74 16.62 25.95 9.64
N ALA A 75 16.46 26.44 10.88
CA ALA A 75 15.67 25.76 11.90
C ALA A 75 14.21 25.55 11.45
N GLY A 76 13.61 26.56 10.81
CA GLY A 76 12.28 26.46 10.21
C GLY A 76 12.18 25.40 9.12
N VAL A 77 13.15 25.36 8.18
CA VAL A 77 13.19 24.34 7.12
C VAL A 77 13.36 22.93 7.70
N ILE A 78 14.22 22.77 8.70
CA ILE A 78 14.43 21.49 9.37
C ILE A 78 13.16 21.05 10.11
N ALA A 79 12.51 21.96 10.85
CA ALA A 79 11.27 21.65 11.56
C ALA A 79 10.15 21.24 10.59
N ALA A 80 9.99 21.96 9.46
CA ALA A 80 9.07 21.57 8.40
C ALA A 80 9.45 20.22 7.79
N GLY A 81 10.75 19.94 7.65
CA GLY A 81 11.30 18.64 7.25
C GLY A 81 10.84 17.50 8.13
N VAL A 82 11.08 17.64 9.43
CA VAL A 82 10.67 16.66 10.44
C VAL A 82 9.16 16.47 10.44
N ALA A 83 8.38 17.56 10.38
CA ALA A 83 6.92 17.49 10.36
C ALA A 83 6.40 16.76 9.11
N ALA A 84 6.93 17.06 7.93
CA ALA A 84 6.53 16.42 6.68
C ALA A 84 6.88 14.93 6.65
N ILE A 85 8.09 14.56 7.09
CA ILE A 85 8.51 13.16 7.18
C ILE A 85 7.66 12.41 8.21
N GLY A 86 7.43 13.00 9.39
CA GLY A 86 6.60 12.42 10.44
C GLY A 86 5.17 12.17 9.99
N TYR A 87 4.55 13.14 9.34
CA TYR A 87 3.20 13.00 8.79
C TYR A 87 3.11 11.89 7.74
N THR A 88 4.09 11.84 6.84
CA THR A 88 4.16 10.81 5.78
C THR A 88 4.33 9.40 6.37
N TYR A 89 5.16 9.26 7.40
CA TYR A 89 5.40 7.99 8.09
C TYR A 89 4.15 7.46 8.79
N GLU A 90 3.44 8.32 9.54
CA GLU A 90 2.20 7.92 10.22
C GLU A 90 1.11 7.50 9.24
N GLN A 91 1.00 8.18 8.10
CA GLN A 91 0.05 7.81 7.06
C GLN A 91 0.37 6.44 6.46
N GLN A 92 1.64 6.16 6.15
CA GLN A 92 2.07 4.86 5.63
C GLN A 92 1.82 3.73 6.65
N ARG A 93 2.11 3.99 7.93
CA ARG A 93 1.87 3.02 9.02
C ARG A 93 0.38 2.75 9.21
N ALA A 94 -0.46 3.77 9.07
CA ALA A 94 -1.91 3.62 9.10
C ALA A 94 -2.42 2.79 7.91
N LEU A 95 -1.84 2.94 6.71
CA LEU A 95 -2.21 2.11 5.55
C LEU A 95 -1.82 0.64 5.73
N LEU A 96 -0.64 0.34 6.29
CA LEU A 96 -0.23 -1.03 6.57
C LEU A 96 -1.16 -1.71 7.61
N ARG A 97 -1.61 -0.96 8.63
CA ARG A 97 -2.61 -1.45 9.59
C ARG A 97 -4.00 -1.66 8.99
N LYS A 98 -4.29 -1.02 7.85
CA LYS A 98 -5.56 -1.14 7.12
C LYS A 98 -5.55 -2.26 6.08
N LEU A 99 -4.44 -2.96 5.87
CA LEU A 99 -4.51 -4.23 5.13
C LEU A 99 -5.34 -5.19 5.96
N LEU A 100 -6.51 -5.58 5.43
CA LEU A 100 -7.38 -6.57 6.05
C LEU A 100 -6.57 -7.84 6.33
N GLU A 101 -6.41 -8.19 7.61
CA GLU A 101 -5.84 -9.48 7.99
C GLU A 101 -6.87 -10.56 7.65
N THR A 102 -6.55 -11.42 6.68
CA THR A 102 -7.41 -12.54 6.26
C THR A 102 -6.85 -13.86 6.77
N CYS A 103 -7.71 -14.72 7.32
CA CYS A 103 -7.32 -16.06 7.72
C CYS A 103 -7.07 -16.94 6.48
N MET A 104 -5.91 -17.60 6.42
CA MET A 104 -5.53 -18.47 5.31
C MET A 104 -6.42 -19.72 5.18
N TYR A 105 -7.03 -20.18 6.29
CA TYR A 105 -7.81 -21.42 6.30
C TYR A 105 -9.29 -21.20 6.00
N CYS A 106 -9.90 -20.16 6.59
CA CYS A 106 -11.34 -19.93 6.50
C CYS A 106 -11.71 -18.66 5.72
N HIS A 107 -10.72 -17.91 5.21
CA HIS A 107 -10.88 -16.68 4.44
C HIS A 107 -11.74 -15.59 5.14
N ARG A 108 -11.86 -15.67 6.47
CA ARG A 108 -12.49 -14.60 7.27
C ARG A 108 -11.56 -13.42 7.42
N VAL A 109 -12.13 -12.22 7.49
CA VAL A 109 -11.42 -10.97 7.72
C VAL A 109 -11.44 -10.65 9.22
N LYS A 110 -10.31 -10.21 9.77
CA LYS A 110 -10.25 -9.65 11.12
C LYS A 110 -10.76 -8.21 11.10
N THR A 111 -11.85 -7.96 11.81
CA THR A 111 -12.41 -6.63 12.01
C THR A 111 -11.57 -5.82 13.01
N PRO A 112 -11.69 -4.48 13.05
CA PRO A 112 -10.97 -3.63 14.01
C PRO A 112 -11.23 -3.99 15.48
N ASP A 113 -12.39 -4.59 15.77
CA ASP A 113 -12.79 -5.05 17.11
C ASP A 113 -12.20 -6.43 17.49
N GLU A 114 -11.16 -6.88 16.78
CA GLU A 114 -10.54 -8.21 16.89
C GLU A 114 -11.47 -9.42 16.65
N THR A 115 -12.66 -9.16 16.13
CA THR A 115 -13.61 -10.20 15.74
C THR A 115 -13.32 -10.73 14.34
N TRP A 116 -13.78 -11.95 14.03
CA TRP A 116 -13.64 -12.54 12.71
C TRP A 116 -14.98 -12.58 12.01
N GLU A 117 -15.10 -11.89 10.87
CA GLU A 117 -16.31 -11.90 10.04
C GLU A 117 -16.03 -12.46 8.64
N HIS A 118 -17.08 -13.01 8.01
CA HIS A 118 -16.97 -13.47 6.62
C HIS A 118 -16.68 -12.28 5.71
N VAL A 119 -15.76 -12.49 4.76
CA VAL A 119 -15.30 -11.44 3.84
C VAL A 119 -16.47 -10.79 3.10
N GLU A 120 -17.47 -11.55 2.68
CA GLU A 120 -18.66 -11.02 2.01
C GLU A 120 -19.46 -10.07 2.91
N LEU A 121 -19.64 -10.44 4.19
CA LEU A 121 -20.32 -9.60 5.18
C LEU A 121 -19.53 -8.31 5.45
N TYR A 122 -18.20 -8.42 5.56
CA TYR A 122 -17.31 -7.27 5.74
C TYR A 122 -17.47 -6.27 4.59
N PHE A 123 -17.45 -6.75 3.35
CA PHE A 123 -17.56 -5.91 2.16
C PHE A 123 -18.95 -5.28 2.03
N ILE A 124 -20.03 -6.02 2.28
CA ILE A 124 -21.40 -5.47 2.23
C ILE A 124 -21.58 -4.35 3.27
N LYS A 125 -20.99 -4.50 4.46
CA LYS A 125 -21.12 -3.53 5.56
C LYS A 125 -20.32 -2.24 5.31
N HIS A 126 -19.14 -2.35 4.70
CA HIS A 126 -18.23 -1.21 4.52
C HIS A 126 -18.24 -0.60 3.11
N TYR A 127 -18.71 -1.34 2.11
CA TYR A 127 -18.78 -0.90 0.72
C TYR A 127 -20.16 -1.25 0.14
N PRO A 128 -21.03 -0.25 -0.12
CA PRO A 128 -22.36 -0.50 -0.67
C PRO A 128 -22.28 -0.80 -2.17
N VAL A 129 -21.69 -1.93 -2.54
CA VAL A 129 -21.56 -2.41 -3.92
C VAL A 129 -22.43 -3.66 -4.08
N PRO A 130 -23.27 -3.75 -5.13
CA PRO A 130 -24.06 -4.95 -5.37
C PRO A 130 -23.14 -6.13 -5.72
N MET A 131 -22.96 -7.06 -4.78
CA MET A 131 -22.20 -8.28 -4.98
C MET A 131 -22.98 -9.25 -5.88
N LYS A 132 -22.45 -9.53 -7.07
CA LYS A 132 -22.89 -10.64 -7.92
C LYS A 132 -22.06 -11.87 -7.56
N ARG A 133 -22.72 -12.94 -7.10
CA ARG A 133 -22.09 -14.26 -6.95
C ARG A 133 -22.12 -14.95 -8.31
N GLY A 134 -20.96 -15.17 -8.91
CA GLY A 134 -20.79 -15.94 -10.14
C GLY A 134 -20.03 -17.24 -9.86
N CYS A 135 -20.29 -18.27 -10.66
CA CYS A 135 -19.44 -19.46 -10.69
C CYS A 135 -18.23 -19.16 -11.59
N CYS A 136 -17.01 -19.55 -11.20
CA CYS A 136 -15.88 -19.45 -12.11
C CYS A 136 -15.97 -20.53 -13.20
N PRO A 137 -15.32 -20.34 -14.37
CA PRO A 137 -15.38 -21.30 -15.47
C PRO A 137 -14.86 -22.69 -15.09
N ASP A 138 -13.94 -22.76 -14.12
CA ASP A 138 -13.36 -24.02 -13.64
C ASP A 138 -14.34 -24.80 -12.76
N CYS A 139 -15.08 -24.09 -11.88
CA CYS A 139 -16.13 -24.71 -11.08
C CYS A 139 -17.32 -25.17 -11.94
N GLU A 140 -17.65 -24.43 -13.00
CA GLU A 140 -18.70 -24.82 -13.94
C GLU A 140 -18.34 -26.12 -14.69
N LYS A 141 -17.08 -26.28 -15.09
CA LYS A 141 -16.57 -27.53 -15.69
C LYS A 141 -16.60 -28.70 -14.70
N MET A 142 -16.13 -28.49 -13.47
CA MET A 142 -16.18 -29.55 -12.44
C MET A 142 -17.62 -29.98 -12.12
N LEU A 143 -18.57 -29.04 -12.07
CA LEU A 143 -19.99 -29.36 -11.88
C LEU A 143 -20.56 -30.15 -13.07
N ALA A 144 -20.13 -29.84 -14.30
CA ALA A 144 -20.53 -30.60 -15.48
C ALA A 144 -19.97 -32.03 -15.45
N GLU A 145 -18.72 -32.21 -15.02
CA GLU A 145 -18.07 -33.53 -14.90
C GLU A 145 -18.68 -34.38 -13.77
N VAL A 146 -19.07 -33.79 -12.65
CA VAL A 146 -19.71 -34.49 -11.52
C VAL A 146 -21.20 -34.78 -11.76
N GLY A 147 -21.86 -33.97 -12.59
CA GLY A 147 -23.28 -34.09 -12.92
C GLY A 147 -23.67 -35.34 -13.73
N GLU A 148 -22.71 -36.04 -14.32
CA GLU A 148 -22.97 -37.24 -15.14
C GLU A 148 -23.02 -38.56 -14.36
N GLU A 149 -22.54 -38.62 -13.11
CA GLU A 149 -22.38 -39.90 -12.38
C GLU A 149 -23.37 -40.14 -11.22
N SER A 150 -24.33 -39.25 -10.94
CA SER A 150 -25.33 -39.53 -9.90
C SER A 150 -26.71 -38.88 -10.07
N VAL A 151 -27.53 -39.44 -10.97
CA VAL A 151 -29.00 -39.34 -10.85
C VAL A 151 -29.65 -40.71 -11.12
N PRO A 152 -29.88 -41.57 -10.10
CA PRO A 152 -30.96 -42.53 -10.20
C PRO A 152 -32.30 -41.78 -10.06
N ALA A 153 -33.14 -41.92 -11.07
CA ALA A 153 -34.48 -41.37 -11.11
C ALA A 153 -35.34 -41.82 -9.91
N SER A 154 -35.54 -40.92 -8.94
CA SER A 154 -36.59 -40.98 -7.92
C SER A 154 -36.67 -39.59 -7.29
N SER A 155 -37.68 -38.76 -7.55
CA SER A 155 -39.03 -39.00 -7.08
C SER A 155 -39.96 -37.91 -7.63
N ALA A 156 -41.12 -38.33 -8.12
CA ALA A 156 -42.25 -37.46 -8.38
C ALA A 156 -42.74 -36.85 -7.05
N VAL A 157 -42.54 -35.55 -6.88
CA VAL A 157 -43.22 -34.77 -5.83
C VAL A 157 -44.49 -34.19 -6.45
N SER A 158 -45.59 -34.93 -6.26
CA SER A 158 -46.96 -34.48 -6.47
C SER A 158 -47.29 -33.37 -5.47
N GLY A 159 -47.41 -32.12 -5.95
CA GLY A 159 -47.91 -31.00 -5.16
C GLY A 159 -49.36 -31.23 -4.71
N ARG A 160 -49.62 -31.08 -3.41
CA ARG A 160 -50.95 -30.91 -2.83
C ARG A 160 -50.99 -29.54 -2.15
N SER A 161 -51.83 -28.68 -2.72
CA SER A 161 -52.28 -27.40 -2.20
C SER A 161 -53.08 -27.57 -0.91
N HIS A 162 -52.78 -26.77 0.10
CA HIS A 162 -53.72 -26.24 1.09
C HIS A 162 -53.24 -24.88 1.57
#